data_AF-A0A924PX15-F1
#
_entry.id   AF-A0A924PX15-F1
#
_cell.length_a   1.000
_cell.length_b   1.000
_cell.length_c   1.000
_cell.angle_alpha   90.00
_cell.angle_beta   90.00
_cell.angle_gamma   90.00
#
_symmetry.space_group_name_H-M   'P 1'
#
loop_
_entity.id
_entity.type
_entity.pdbx_description
1 polymer ?
#
loop_
_entity_poly.entity_id
_entity_poly.type
_entity_poly.pdbx_seq_one_letter_code
_entity_poly.pdbx_strand_id
1 'polypeptide(L)' 'MSISMYSASVPVAIRILNNLSTILGKAAAHCEARKIDEAALLNSRIFPDMFPLTRQVQIAADMIKGG' A
#
# COMPACT_ATOMS: atom_id res chain seq x y z
N MET A 1 -21.89 23.58 10.53
CA MET A 1 -21.61 22.63 9.43
C MET A 1 -21.22 21.30 10.06
N SER A 2 -22.00 20.24 9.84
CA SER A 2 -21.67 18.90 10.33
C SER A 2 -20.78 18.18 9.31
N ILE A 3 -19.62 17.70 9.74
CA ILE A 3 -18.78 16.80 8.95
C ILE A 3 -19.49 15.45 8.87
N SER A 4 -19.71 14.93 7.67
CA SER A 4 -20.21 13.57 7.49
C SER A 4 -19.06 12.57 7.56
N MET A 5 -19.33 11.35 8.05
CA MET A 5 -18.33 10.27 8.06
C MET A 5 -17.77 10.01 6.65
N TYR A 6 -18.60 10.12 5.61
CA TYR A 6 -18.14 10.05 4.23
C TYR A 6 -17.10 11.12 3.91
N SER A 7 -17.39 12.39 4.21
CA SER A 7 -16.47 13.51 3.95
C SER A 7 -15.20 13.45 4.79
N ALA A 8 -15.25 12.81 5.96
CA ALA A 8 -14.09 12.60 6.82
C ALA A 8 -13.17 11.47 6.35
N SER A 9 -13.73 10.36 5.84
CA SER A 9 -12.97 9.11 5.65
C SER A 9 -12.69 8.76 4.18
N VAL A 10 -13.68 8.89 3.28
CA VAL A 10 -13.56 8.35 1.90
C VAL A 10 -12.53 9.10 1.05
N PRO A 11 -12.51 10.45 0.99
CA PRO A 11 -11.49 11.17 0.23
C PRO A 11 -10.07 10.90 0.73
N VAL A 12 -9.93 10.72 2.05
CA VAL A 12 -8.64 10.41 2.68
C VAL A 12 -8.18 9.01 2.29
N ALA A 13 -9.07 8.02 2.33
CA ALA A 13 -8.78 6.64 1.92
C ALA A 13 -8.35 6.56 0.45
N ILE A 14 -9.05 7.25 -0.46
CA ILE A 14 -8.69 7.34 -1.88
C ILE A 14 -7.28 7.92 -2.04
N ARG A 15 -6.97 9.01 -1.34
CA ARG A 15 -5.64 9.64 -1.39
C ARG A 15 -4.54 8.67 -0.92
N ILE A 16 -4.77 7.93 0.16
CA ILE A 16 -3.80 6.98 0.71
C ILE A 16 -3.54 5.84 -0.29
N LEU A 17 -4.58 5.25 -0.88
CA LEU A 17 -4.44 4.17 -1.85
C LEU A 17 -3.74 4.62 -3.14
N ASN A 18 -4.04 5.83 -3.63
CA ASN A 18 -3.34 6.40 -4.78
C ASN A 18 -1.85 6.64 -4.50
N ASN A 19 -1.52 7.13 -3.30
CA ASN A 19 -0.14 7.30 -2.88
C ASN A 19 0.58 5.95 -2.80
N LEU A 20 -0.07 4.92 -2.24
CA LEU A 20 0.50 3.57 -2.17
C LEU A 20 0.74 2.98 -3.57
N SER A 21 -0.21 3.12 -4.48
CA SER A 21 -0.04 2.71 -5.89
C SER A 21 1.16 3.40 -6.55
N THR A 22 1.31 4.72 -6.33
CA THR A 22 2.45 5.49 -6.83
C THR A 22 3.78 4.99 -6.25
N ILE A 23 3.83 4.63 -4.96
CA ILE A 23 5.03 4.07 -4.32
C ILE A 23 5.39 2.71 -4.93
N LEU A 24 4.40 1.85 -5.17
CA LEU A 24 4.63 0.54 -5.82
C LEU A 24 5.15 0.71 -7.26
N GLY A 25 4.64 1.69 -8.02
CA GLY A 25 5.18 2.04 -9.33
C GLY A 25 6.66 2.44 -9.28
N LYS A 26 7.07 3.21 -8.27
CA LYS A 26 8.49 3.54 -8.04
C LYS A 26 9.32 2.32 -7.65
N ALA A 27 8.76 1.40 -6.88
CA ALA A 27 9.43 0.15 -6.51
C ALA A 27 9.68 -0.73 -7.76
N ALA A 28 8.71 -0.84 -8.66
CA ALA A 28 8.88 -1.55 -9.94
C ALA A 28 10.00 -0.91 -10.80
N ALA A 29 9.97 0.41 -10.98
CA ALA A 29 11.04 1.12 -11.70
C ALA A 29 12.42 0.96 -11.05
N HIS A 30 12.48 0.89 -9.71
CA HIS A 30 13.71 0.62 -8.97
C HIS A 30 14.22 -0.80 -9.22
N CYS A 31 13.33 -1.80 -9.24
CA CYS A 31 13.67 -3.17 -9.55
C CYS A 31 14.24 -3.30 -10.96
N GLU A 32 13.59 -2.70 -11.95
CA GLU A 32 14.04 -2.68 -13.35
C GLU A 32 15.43 -2.04 -13.46
N ALA A 33 15.61 -0.83 -12.93
CA ALA A 33 16.87 -0.09 -13.01
C ALA A 33 18.06 -0.81 -12.36
N ARG A 34 17.80 -1.67 -11.37
CA ARG A 34 18.84 -2.37 -10.60
C ARG A 34 18.91 -3.88 -10.86
N LYS A 35 18.10 -4.39 -11.78
CA LYS A 35 17.99 -5.84 -12.07
C LYS A 35 17.67 -6.66 -10.82
N ILE A 36 16.80 -6.12 -9.96
CA ILE A 36 16.29 -6.82 -8.77
C ILE A 36 15.03 -7.56 -9.19
N ASP A 37 14.91 -8.83 -8.78
CA ASP A 37 13.66 -9.57 -8.91
C ASP A 37 12.57 -8.89 -8.05
N GLU A 38 11.45 -8.52 -8.67
CA GLU A 38 10.30 -7.93 -7.98
C GLU A 38 9.82 -8.80 -6.82
N ALA A 39 9.90 -10.13 -6.96
CA ALA A 39 9.53 -11.07 -5.91
C ALA A 39 10.37 -10.87 -4.63
N ALA A 40 11.61 -10.37 -4.73
CA ALA A 40 12.44 -10.07 -3.57
C ALA A 40 11.84 -8.92 -2.73
N LEU A 41 11.30 -7.87 -3.37
CA LEU A 41 10.63 -6.78 -2.65
C LEU A 41 9.23 -7.19 -2.16
N LEU A 42 8.47 -7.90 -2.99
CA LEU A 42 7.11 -8.33 -2.63
C LEU A 42 7.09 -9.26 -1.40
N ASN A 43 8.09 -10.13 -1.30
CA ASN A 43 8.25 -11.04 -0.15
C ASN A 43 9.05 -10.45 1.01
N SER A 44 9.59 -9.24 0.86
CA SER A 44 10.38 -8.59 1.91
C SER A 44 9.56 -8.30 3.17
N ARG A 45 10.23 -8.34 4.31
CA ARG A 45 9.68 -8.09 5.65
C ARG A 45 10.62 -7.15 6.40
N ILE A 46 10.07 -6.31 7.26
CA ILE A 46 10.86 -5.40 8.12
C ILE A 46 11.43 -6.16 9.32
N PHE A 47 10.68 -7.13 9.85
CA PHE A 47 11.10 -8.02 10.93
C PHE A 47 10.63 -9.47 10.65
N PRO A 48 11.33 -10.52 11.14
CA PRO A 48 11.01 -11.90 10.78
C PRO A 48 9.56 -12.36 11.05
N ASP A 49 8.94 -11.85 12.11
CA ASP A 49 7.56 -12.20 12.50
C ASP A 49 6.48 -11.35 11.79
N MET A 50 6.87 -10.36 10.99
CA MET A 50 5.93 -9.49 10.28
C MET A 50 5.46 -10.13 8.96
N PHE A 51 4.27 -9.71 8.52
CA PHE A 51 3.78 -10.04 7.20
C PHE A 51 4.61 -9.39 6.08
N PRO A 52 4.78 -10.07 4.93
CA PRO A 52 5.48 -9.52 3.78
C PRO A 52 4.73 -8.35 3.15
N LEU A 53 5.43 -7.55 2.34
CA LEU A 53 4.87 -6.37 1.68
C LEU A 53 3.54 -6.65 0.96
N THR A 54 3.43 -7.76 0.22
CA THR A 54 2.18 -8.15 -0.45
C THR A 54 0.99 -8.22 0.51
N ARG A 55 1.19 -8.79 1.70
CA ARG A 55 0.13 -8.93 2.70
C ARG A 55 -0.16 -7.60 3.40
N GLN A 56 0.84 -6.73 3.59
CA GLN A 56 0.62 -5.37 4.10
C GLN A 56 -0.27 -4.55 3.16
N VAL A 57 -0.04 -4.65 1.84
CA VAL A 57 -0.88 -3.97 0.84
C VAL A 57 -2.32 -4.49 0.87
N GLN A 58 -2.52 -5.81 1.01
CA GLN A 58 -3.86 -6.39 1.15
C GLN A 58 -4.56 -5.88 2.41
N ILE A 59 -3.88 -5.88 3.56
CA ILE A 59 -4.44 -5.38 4.83
C ILE A 59 -4.86 -3.90 4.69
N ALA A 60 -4.03 -3.07 4.05
CA ALA A 60 -4.37 -1.66 3.83
C ALA A 60 -5.64 -1.49 2.98
N ALA A 61 -5.81 -2.29 1.93
CA ALA A 61 -7.02 -2.26 1.10
C ALA A 61 -8.25 -2.81 1.84
N ASP A 62 -8.10 -3.92 2.57
CA ASP A 62 -9.19 -4.55 3.32
C ASP A 62 -9.71 -3.64 4.45
N MET A 63 -8.83 -2.91 5.15
CA MET A 63 -9.22 -1.94 6.18
C MET A 63 -10.09 -0.81 5.62
N ILE A 64 -9.85 -0.39 4.38
CA ILE A 64 -10.64 0.67 3.72
C ILE A 64 -11.95 0.12 3.16
N LYS A 65 -11.96 -1.13 2.67
CA LYS A 65 -13.15 -1.77 2.12
C LYS A 65 -14.17 -2.18 3.19
N GLY A 66 -13.68 -2.68 4.33
CA GLY A 66 -14.51 -3.19 5.42
C GLY A 66 -14.81 -2.19 6.54
N GLY A 67 -14.24 -0.99 6.47
CA GLY A 67 -14.45 0.10 7.44
C GLY A 67 -15.61 1.04 7.09
#